data_AF-A0A7W7WAM7-F1
#
_entry.id   AF-A0A7W7WAM7-F1
#
_cell.length_a   1.000
_cell.length_b   1.000
_cell.length_c   1.000
_cell.angle_alpha   90.00
_cell.angle_beta   90.00
_cell.angle_gamma   90.00
#
_symmetry.space_group_name_H-M   'P 1'
#
loop_
_entity.id
_entity.type
_entity.pdbx_description
1 polymer ?
#
loop_
_entity_poly.entity_id
_entity_poly.type
_entity_poly.pdbx_seq_one_letter_code
_entity_poly.pdbx_strand_id
1 'polypeptide(L)'
;MMMTTCDEVRISLGAYVLGALEPEECVLVEAHLAECAGCQAEFDELTGVAAFLGRVSEADVAQVASPPQAVLDRLLSAKVKRRRMTRALLSLAASVLLVGLGGTWWVTQSAPPARDAAVSAPRSAATGSDEPLLTKERAAPTPAPRSSRSPAQDANPQLMLEQGDGERTVQGGNDGVHATVTVAPGAEATKIKVMLSGVAQGTRCRLDVVAVGGGRETAGNWIVDRAAYVSSGAFAGTTTIPPASISRFEIVTSGGRLLVSVRFP
;
A
#
# COMPACT_ATOMS: atom_id res chain seq x y z
N MET A 1 -20.99 17.71 37.93
CA MET A 1 -20.32 16.45 38.26
C MET A 1 -20.25 15.67 36.97
N MET A 2 -19.13 15.77 36.24
CA MET A 2 -18.97 15.02 34.99
C MET A 2 -18.77 13.56 35.37
N MET A 3 -19.70 12.70 34.97
CA MET A 3 -19.57 11.26 35.11
C MET A 3 -18.72 10.78 33.94
N THR A 4 -17.45 10.47 34.19
CA THR A 4 -16.60 9.80 33.20
C THR A 4 -17.15 8.42 32.93
N THR A 5 -17.35 8.11 31.66
CA THR A 5 -17.91 6.82 31.25
C THR A 5 -16.83 5.76 31.19
N CYS A 6 -17.21 4.49 31.34
CA CYS A 6 -16.25 3.38 31.22
C CYS A 6 -15.59 3.35 29.83
N ASP A 7 -16.30 3.75 28.76
CA ASP A 7 -15.76 3.73 27.40
C ASP A 7 -14.63 4.76 27.22
N GLU A 8 -14.85 5.99 27.71
CA GLU A 8 -13.82 7.05 27.71
C GLU A 8 -12.59 6.62 28.51
N VAL A 9 -12.79 6.09 29.72
CA VAL A 9 -11.68 5.65 30.57
C VAL A 9 -10.89 4.52 29.91
N ARG A 10 -11.57 3.52 29.33
CA ARG A 10 -10.91 2.39 28.63
C ARG A 10 -10.01 2.84 27.49
N ILE A 11 -10.44 3.84 26.71
CA ILE A 11 -9.61 4.41 25.63
C ILE A 11 -8.38 5.11 26.22
N SER A 12 -8.54 5.84 27.32
CA SER A 12 -7.45 6.58 27.97
C SER A 12 -6.48 5.70 28.79
N LEU A 13 -6.85 4.47 29.16
CA LEU A 13 -5.99 3.58 29.98
C LEU A 13 -4.62 3.32 29.35
N GLY A 14 -4.55 3.17 28.02
CA GLY A 14 -3.27 2.97 27.34
C GLY A 14 -2.32 4.15 27.51
N ALA A 15 -2.82 5.38 27.34
CA ALA A 15 -2.05 6.59 27.56
C ALA A 15 -1.69 6.78 29.04
N TYR A 16 -2.61 6.47 29.96
CA TYR A 16 -2.38 6.53 31.39
C TYR A 16 -1.23 5.61 31.84
N VAL A 17 -1.26 4.34 31.45
CA VAL A 17 -0.21 3.36 31.82
C VAL A 17 1.15 3.73 31.21
N LEU A 18 1.17 4.34 30.02
CA LEU A 18 2.39 4.82 29.39
C LEU A 18 2.87 6.20 29.92
N GLY A 19 2.15 6.81 30.85
CA GLY A 19 2.47 8.12 31.40
C GLY A 19 2.33 9.27 30.38
N ALA A 20 1.48 9.10 29.37
CA ALA A 20 1.29 10.03 28.25
C ALA A 20 -0.01 10.85 28.35
N LEU A 21 -0.66 10.83 29.52
CA LEU A 21 -1.93 11.52 29.77
C LEU A 21 -1.70 12.84 30.52
N GLU A 22 -2.55 13.84 30.30
CA GLU A 22 -2.43 15.12 31.01
C GLU A 22 -2.82 14.98 32.49
N PRO A 23 -2.25 15.78 33.41
CA PRO A 23 -2.48 15.64 34.85
C PRO A 23 -3.96 15.71 35.26
N GLU A 24 -4.75 16.57 34.62
CA GLU A 24 -6.20 16.71 34.83
C GLU A 24 -6.99 15.46 34.42
N GLU A 25 -6.58 14.80 33.34
CA GLU A 25 -7.20 13.58 32.84
C GLU A 25 -6.83 12.38 33.70
N CYS A 26 -5.61 12.34 34.26
CA CYS A 26 -5.20 11.33 35.23
C CYS A 26 -6.13 11.29 36.44
N VAL A 27 -6.50 12.46 36.98
CA VAL A 27 -7.42 12.54 38.13
C VAL A 27 -8.79 11.93 37.79
N LEU A 28 -9.28 12.14 36.57
CA LEU A 28 -10.55 11.59 36.11
C LEU A 28 -10.50 10.06 35.95
N VAL A 29 -9.38 9.54 35.42
CA VAL A 29 -9.15 8.09 35.27
C VAL A 29 -9.01 7.43 36.65
N GLU A 30 -8.20 7.99 37.55
CA GLU A 30 -7.99 7.48 38.90
C GLU A 30 -9.28 7.44 39.72
N ALA A 31 -10.08 8.51 39.65
CA ALA A 31 -11.38 8.55 40.31
C ALA A 31 -12.30 7.43 39.83
N HIS A 32 -12.32 7.14 38.52
CA HIS A 32 -13.14 6.06 37.97
C HIS A 32 -12.59 4.67 38.31
N LEU A 33 -11.27 4.49 38.29
CA LEU A 33 -10.62 3.22 38.66
C LEU A 33 -10.89 2.83 40.12
N ALA A 34 -11.02 3.80 41.01
CA ALA A 34 -11.38 3.56 42.41
C ALA A 34 -12.81 3.00 42.59
N GLU A 35 -13.70 3.22 41.61
CA GLU A 35 -15.12 2.87 41.70
C GLU A 35 -15.54 1.74 40.74
N CYS A 36 -14.72 1.41 39.74
CA CYS A 36 -15.07 0.43 38.70
C CYS A 36 -14.06 -0.74 38.62
N ALA A 37 -14.46 -1.89 39.17
CA ALA A 37 -13.66 -3.12 39.13
C ALA A 37 -13.37 -3.63 37.70
N GLY A 38 -14.24 -3.34 36.73
CA GLY A 38 -14.03 -3.72 35.33
C GLY A 38 -12.87 -2.96 34.68
N CYS A 39 -12.82 -1.65 34.87
CA CYS A 39 -11.72 -0.82 34.39
C CYS A 39 -10.41 -1.09 35.15
N GLN A 40 -10.50 -1.44 36.45
CA GLN A 40 -9.33 -1.86 37.24
C GLN A 40 -8.70 -3.15 36.71
N ALA A 41 -9.51 -4.17 36.39
CA ALA A 41 -9.01 -5.41 35.82
C ALA A 41 -8.30 -5.21 34.47
N GLU A 42 -8.81 -4.30 33.65
CA GLU A 42 -8.19 -3.94 32.36
C GLU A 42 -6.90 -3.14 32.53
N PHE A 43 -6.86 -2.23 33.51
CA PHE A 43 -5.63 -1.54 33.89
C PHE A 43 -4.52 -2.52 34.31
N ASP A 44 -4.86 -3.54 35.10
CA ASP A 44 -3.91 -4.57 35.54
C ASP A 44 -3.38 -5.38 34.33
N GLU A 45 -4.24 -5.74 33.38
CA GLU A 45 -3.85 -6.42 32.14
C GLU A 45 -2.88 -5.57 31.31
N LEU A 46 -3.19 -4.29 31.12
CA LEU A 46 -2.37 -3.36 30.33
C LEU A 46 -1.03 -3.04 31.00
N THR A 47 -1.00 -2.91 32.32
CA THR A 47 0.24 -2.67 33.08
C THR A 47 1.23 -3.81 32.90
N GLY A 48 0.73 -5.05 32.80
CA GLY A 48 1.54 -6.22 32.47
C GLY A 48 2.24 -6.09 31.11
N VAL A 49 1.55 -5.60 30.09
CA VAL A 49 2.12 -5.38 28.74
C VAL A 49 3.08 -4.18 28.72
N ALA A 50 2.72 -3.09 29.37
CA ALA A 50 3.56 -1.88 29.42
C ALA A 50 4.92 -2.12 30.09
N ALA A 51 4.98 -3.02 31.07
CA ALA A 51 6.23 -3.44 31.70
C ALA A 51 7.22 -4.07 30.70
N PHE A 52 6.74 -4.72 29.63
CA PHE A 52 7.62 -5.21 28.55
C PHE A 52 8.10 -4.08 27.65
N LEU A 53 7.24 -3.10 27.34
CA LEU A 53 7.62 -1.93 26.54
C LEU A 53 8.71 -1.10 27.23
N GLY A 54 8.70 -1.02 28.57
CA GLY A 54 9.75 -0.37 29.35
C GLY A 54 11.14 -1.02 29.24
N ARG A 55 11.26 -2.21 28.65
CA ARG A 55 12.55 -2.88 28.40
C ARG A 55 13.19 -2.48 27.07
N VAL A 56 12.43 -1.85 26.19
CA VAL A 56 12.91 -1.42 24.87
C VAL A 56 13.70 -0.13 25.06
N SER A 57 14.97 -0.12 24.65
CA SER A 57 15.79 1.09 24.68
C SER A 57 15.50 1.99 23.49
N GLU A 58 15.83 3.28 23.62
CA GLU A 58 15.76 4.21 22.49
C GLU A 58 16.62 3.76 21.30
N ALA A 59 17.74 3.09 21.56
CA ALA A 59 18.60 2.51 20.53
C ALA A 59 17.90 1.39 19.75
N ASP A 60 17.14 0.53 20.43
CA ASP A 60 16.36 -0.54 19.80
C ASP A 60 15.26 0.05 18.90
N VAL A 61 14.59 1.11 19.34
CA VAL A 61 13.60 1.83 18.54
C VAL A 61 14.24 2.49 17.31
N ALA A 62 15.39 3.15 17.50
CA ALA A 62 16.11 3.81 16.41
C ALA A 62 16.62 2.82 15.34
N GLN A 63 16.97 1.60 15.75
CA GLN A 63 17.38 0.53 14.84
C GLN A 63 16.23 0.03 13.97
N VAL A 64 15.03 -0.15 14.54
CA VAL A 64 13.83 -0.57 13.77
C VAL A 64 13.32 0.56 12.88
N ALA A 65 13.35 1.80 13.38
CA ALA A 65 12.86 2.96 12.64
C ALA A 65 13.80 3.40 11.50
N SER A 66 15.09 3.06 11.57
CA SER A 66 16.04 3.40 10.51
C SER A 66 15.90 2.45 9.32
N PRO A 67 15.52 2.94 8.11
CA PRO A 67 15.54 2.10 6.93
C PRO A 67 16.96 1.60 6.66
N PRO A 68 17.14 0.40 6.07
CA PRO A 68 18.47 -0.12 5.76
C PRO A 68 19.26 0.91 4.94
N GLN A 69 20.47 1.26 5.40
CA GLN A 69 21.32 2.30 4.77
C GLN A 69 21.52 2.04 3.27
N ALA A 70 21.58 0.77 2.86
CA ALA A 70 21.67 0.36 1.46
C ALA A 70 20.48 0.84 0.59
N VAL A 71 19.27 0.91 1.16
CA VAL A 71 18.08 1.42 0.45
C VAL A 71 18.16 2.94 0.32
N LEU A 72 18.54 3.64 1.40
CA LEU A 72 18.73 5.09 1.39
C LEU A 72 19.82 5.49 0.39
N ASP A 73 20.96 4.80 0.40
CA ASP A 73 22.06 5.00 -0.54
C ASP A 73 21.65 4.76 -1.99
N ARG A 74 20.83 3.72 -2.24
CA ARG A 74 20.30 3.45 -3.59
C ARG A 74 19.39 4.57 -4.08
N LEU A 75 18.56 5.14 -3.22
CA LEU A 75 17.66 6.25 -3.57
C LEU A 75 18.45 7.56 -3.82
N LEU A 76 19.44 7.85 -2.98
CA LEU A 76 20.28 9.03 -3.12
C LEU A 76 21.19 8.94 -4.36
N SER A 77 21.83 7.79 -4.57
CA SER A 77 22.71 7.55 -5.71
C SER A 77 21.97 7.56 -7.05
N ALA A 78 20.74 7.03 -7.12
CA ALA A 78 19.89 7.10 -8.31
C ALA A 78 19.61 8.55 -8.73
N LYS A 79 19.33 9.44 -7.76
CA LYS A 79 19.06 10.86 -8.03
C LYS A 79 20.31 11.63 -8.47
N VAL A 80 21.45 11.36 -7.84
CA VAL A 80 22.74 11.97 -8.22
C VAL A 80 23.16 11.54 -9.63
N LYS A 81 23.04 10.25 -9.97
CA LYS A 81 23.37 9.73 -11.30
C LYS A 81 22.52 10.38 -12.40
N ARG A 82 21.21 10.52 -12.18
CA ARG A 82 20.30 11.18 -13.13
C ARG A 82 20.67 12.66 -13.33
N ARG A 83 20.99 13.41 -12.26
CA ARG A 83 21.44 14.81 -12.34
C ARG A 83 22.77 14.99 -13.05
N ARG A 84 23.74 14.07 -12.85
CA ARG A 84 25.03 14.11 -13.56
C ARG A 84 24.85 13.84 -15.05
N MET A 85 24.03 12.85 -15.41
CA MET A 85 23.74 12.53 -16.82
C MET A 85 23.01 13.67 -17.54
N THR A 86 22.02 14.31 -16.92
CA THR A 86 21.33 15.45 -17.55
C THR A 86 22.24 16.64 -17.75
N ARG A 87 23.11 16.96 -16.78
CA ARG A 87 24.12 18.02 -16.95
C ARG A 87 25.10 17.72 -18.08
N ALA A 88 25.59 16.48 -18.17
CA ALA A 88 26.50 16.07 -19.24
C ALA A 88 25.85 16.18 -20.63
N LEU A 89 24.58 15.79 -20.77
CA LEU A 89 23.82 15.95 -22.02
C LEU A 89 23.60 17.42 -22.38
N LEU A 90 23.26 18.27 -21.41
CA LEU A 90 23.10 19.72 -21.63
C LEU A 90 24.42 20.38 -22.03
N SER A 91 25.54 20.00 -21.40
CA SER A 91 26.86 20.52 -21.81
C SER A 91 27.21 20.09 -23.23
N LEU A 92 26.94 18.84 -23.61
CA LEU A 92 27.21 18.35 -24.96
C LEU A 92 26.36 19.08 -26.00
N ALA A 93 25.07 19.31 -25.73
CA ALA A 93 24.18 20.08 -26.60
C ALA A 93 24.65 21.54 -26.74
N ALA A 94 25.08 22.18 -25.64
CA ALA A 94 25.63 23.54 -25.67
C ALA A 94 26.94 23.61 -26.49
N SER A 95 27.81 22.61 -26.40
CA SER A 95 29.03 22.52 -27.21
C SER A 95 28.72 22.42 -28.71
N VAL A 96 27.72 21.62 -29.11
CA VAL A 96 27.29 21.51 -30.51
C VAL A 96 26.76 22.84 -31.05
N LEU A 97 25.99 23.60 -30.25
CA LEU A 97 25.51 24.92 -30.64
C LEU A 97 26.65 25.93 -30.83
N LEU A 98 27.65 25.92 -29.96
CA LEU A 98 28.83 26.80 -30.07
C LEU A 98 29.69 26.45 -31.30
N VAL A 99 29.87 25.15 -31.61
CA VAL A 99 30.59 24.73 -32.82
C VAL A 99 29.77 25.03 -34.08
N GLY A 100 28.45 24.87 -34.05
CA GLY A 100 27.56 25.21 -35.16
C GLY A 100 27.55 26.71 -35.46
N LEU A 101 27.38 27.56 -34.44
CA LEU A 101 27.39 29.02 -34.59
C LEU A 101 28.80 29.56 -34.87
N GLY A 102 29.82 29.10 -34.15
CA GLY A 102 31.22 29.51 -34.36
C GLY A 102 31.82 29.04 -35.68
N GLY A 103 31.44 27.85 -36.15
CA GLY A 103 31.84 27.32 -37.45
C GLY A 103 31.27 28.13 -38.61
N THR A 104 30.01 28.58 -38.52
CA THR A 104 29.45 29.50 -39.52
C THR A 104 30.15 30.86 -39.52
N TRP A 105 30.54 31.36 -38.35
CA TRP A 105 31.22 32.66 -38.24
C TRP A 105 32.65 32.63 -38.80
N TRP A 106 33.40 31.55 -38.57
CA TRP A 106 34.77 31.41 -39.09
C TRP A 106 34.82 31.22 -40.62
N VAL A 107 33.83 30.51 -41.19
CA VAL A 107 33.69 30.38 -42.64
C VAL A 107 33.38 31.73 -43.30
N THR A 108 32.65 32.63 -42.63
CA THR A 108 32.41 33.99 -43.16
C THR A 108 33.65 34.90 -43.10
N GLN A 109 34.56 34.69 -42.15
CA GLN A 109 35.79 35.51 -42.06
C GLN A 109 36.97 34.99 -42.90
N SER A 110 36.89 33.76 -43.41
CA SER A 110 37.95 33.18 -44.26
C SER A 110 37.72 33.42 -45.76
N ALA A 111 36.75 34.28 -46.13
CA ALA A 111 36.57 34.72 -47.51
C ALA A 111 37.65 35.77 -47.86
N PRO A 112 38.65 35.46 -48.71
CA PRO A 112 39.61 36.45 -49.17
C PRO A 112 38.89 37.55 -49.98
N PRO A 113 39.32 38.83 -49.89
CA PRO A 113 38.64 39.93 -50.54
C PRO A 113 38.64 39.76 -52.06
N ALA A 114 37.46 39.98 -52.63
CA ALA A 114 37.14 39.85 -54.05
C ALA A 114 38.09 40.67 -54.93
N ARG A 115 38.58 40.03 -56.00
CA ARG A 115 39.01 40.71 -57.22
C ARG A 115 37.88 40.69 -58.22
N ASP A 116 37.69 41.84 -58.85
CA ASP A 116 36.63 42.17 -59.79
C ASP A 116 36.45 41.18 -60.94
N ALA A 117 35.19 40.83 -61.20
CA ALA A 117 34.71 40.51 -62.55
C ALA A 117 33.20 40.81 -62.65
N ALA A 118 32.92 42.04 -63.07
CA ALA A 118 32.01 42.44 -64.15
C ALA A 118 30.60 41.81 -64.29
N VAL A 119 29.61 42.71 -64.24
CA VAL A 119 28.60 42.96 -65.30
C VAL A 119 27.53 41.88 -65.56
N SER A 120 26.31 42.10 -65.03
CA SER A 120 25.09 42.39 -65.82
C SER A 120 23.79 42.21 -64.99
N ALA A 121 22.93 43.24 -65.05
CA ALA A 121 21.49 43.16 -64.79
C ALA A 121 20.79 42.38 -65.93
N PRO A 122 19.52 41.88 -65.82
CA PRO A 122 18.28 42.63 -65.54
C PRO A 122 17.38 41.89 -64.50
N ARG A 123 16.13 42.24 -64.14
CA ARG A 123 15.22 43.40 -64.16
C ARG A 123 13.81 42.80 -63.97
N SER A 124 13.04 43.30 -62.99
CA SER A 124 11.55 43.31 -62.93
C SER A 124 10.81 41.96 -62.99
N ALA A 125 9.57 41.76 -62.53
CA ALA A 125 8.51 42.53 -61.89
C ALA A 125 7.56 41.45 -61.30
N ALA A 126 7.08 41.58 -60.07
CA ALA A 126 5.84 42.22 -59.64
C ALA A 126 4.54 41.45 -59.96
N THR A 127 3.56 41.70 -59.10
CA THR A 127 2.10 41.40 -59.17
C THR A 127 1.74 40.05 -58.55
N GLY A 128 0.79 39.92 -57.62
CA GLY A 128 -0.23 40.84 -57.09
C GLY A 128 -1.49 40.01 -56.78
N SER A 129 -2.06 40.25 -55.59
CA SER A 129 -3.47 40.07 -55.15
C SER A 129 -4.30 38.85 -55.58
N ASP A 130 -4.98 38.20 -54.61
CA ASP A 130 -6.46 38.26 -54.50
C ASP A 130 -7.02 37.52 -53.27
N GLU A 131 -8.11 38.08 -52.71
CA GLU A 131 -8.97 37.56 -51.61
C GLU A 131 -10.24 36.86 -52.24
N PRO A 132 -11.29 36.44 -51.49
CA PRO A 132 -11.74 35.06 -51.32
C PRO A 132 -13.16 34.78 -51.90
N LEU A 133 -13.69 33.54 -51.79
CA LEU A 133 -15.12 33.30 -51.51
C LEU A 133 -15.44 31.83 -51.13
N LEU A 134 -16.10 31.69 -49.97
CA LEU A 134 -17.28 30.85 -49.61
C LEU A 134 -17.49 29.41 -50.18
N THR A 135 -17.68 28.42 -49.28
CA THR A 135 -18.99 27.80 -48.89
C THR A 135 -18.89 26.31 -48.49
N LYS A 136 -19.71 25.90 -47.50
CA LYS A 136 -20.34 24.56 -47.27
C LYS A 136 -19.45 23.45 -46.66
N GLU A 137 -19.92 22.53 -45.81
CA GLU A 137 -21.22 22.18 -45.22
C GLU A 137 -20.98 21.36 -43.93
N ARG A 138 -22.04 21.27 -43.13
CA ARG A 138 -22.32 20.58 -41.86
C ARG A 138 -22.12 19.06 -41.84
N ALA A 139 -21.70 18.51 -40.69
CA ALA A 139 -22.37 17.40 -39.97
C ALA A 139 -21.57 16.94 -38.73
N ALA A 140 -22.24 16.79 -37.60
CA ALA A 140 -21.77 16.02 -36.45
C ALA A 140 -22.05 14.52 -36.69
N PRO A 141 -21.22 13.62 -36.14
CA PRO A 141 -21.80 12.63 -35.24
C PRO A 141 -20.96 12.34 -33.99
N THR A 142 -21.69 12.07 -32.92
CA THR A 142 -21.29 11.46 -31.65
C THR A 142 -20.32 10.29 -31.79
N PRO A 143 -19.25 10.22 -30.97
CA PRO A 143 -18.63 8.95 -30.63
C PRO A 143 -19.12 8.47 -29.25
N ALA A 144 -19.62 7.23 -29.23
CA ALA A 144 -19.81 6.41 -28.03
C ALA A 144 -18.51 6.33 -27.19
N PRO A 145 -18.58 6.13 -25.86
CA PRO A 145 -17.40 5.81 -25.09
C PRO A 145 -16.91 4.42 -25.49
N ARG A 146 -15.88 4.40 -26.33
CA ARG A 146 -15.01 3.25 -26.48
C ARG A 146 -14.36 2.99 -25.13
N SER A 147 -14.59 1.77 -24.64
CA SER A 147 -13.87 1.08 -23.59
C SER A 147 -12.36 1.35 -23.73
N SER A 148 -11.87 2.36 -23.03
CA SER A 148 -10.45 2.62 -22.84
C SER A 148 -9.98 1.69 -21.74
N ARG A 149 -9.32 0.61 -22.17
CA ARG A 149 -8.27 -0.07 -21.43
C ARG A 149 -7.43 0.99 -20.72
N SER A 150 -7.61 1.10 -19.40
CA SER A 150 -6.80 1.95 -18.53
C SER A 150 -5.73 1.08 -17.88
N PRO A 151 -4.52 1.63 -17.65
CA PRO A 151 -3.27 0.88 -17.61
C PRO A 151 -3.20 -0.08 -16.44
N ALA A 152 -2.85 -1.33 -16.76
CA ALA A 152 -2.15 -2.18 -15.81
C ALA A 152 -0.95 -1.40 -15.29
N GLN A 153 -0.94 -1.09 -13.99
CA GLN A 153 0.21 -1.07 -13.08
C GLN A 153 -0.13 -0.26 -11.84
N ASP A 154 -0.74 -0.95 -10.88
CA ASP A 154 -0.31 -0.96 -9.48
C ASP A 154 -0.74 -2.32 -8.93
N ALA A 155 -0.15 -3.36 -9.50
CA ALA A 155 -0.23 -4.70 -8.96
C ALA A 155 0.59 -4.73 -7.67
N ASN A 156 -0.11 -4.85 -6.54
CA ASN A 156 0.53 -5.26 -5.29
C ASN A 156 1.25 -6.60 -5.56
N PRO A 157 2.59 -6.71 -5.38
CA PRO A 157 3.35 -7.92 -5.73
C PRO A 157 2.95 -9.19 -4.98
N GLN A 158 2.01 -9.13 -4.03
CA GLN A 158 1.52 -10.28 -3.28
C GLN A 158 0.29 -10.98 -3.88
N LEU A 159 -0.31 -10.48 -4.96
CA LEU A 159 -1.48 -11.11 -5.59
C LEU A 159 -1.12 -11.84 -6.88
N MET A 160 -0.20 -12.80 -6.76
CA MET A 160 -0.16 -13.95 -7.66
C MET A 160 0.48 -15.10 -6.88
N LEU A 161 -0.34 -15.81 -6.10
CA LEU A 161 0.02 -17.17 -5.74
C LEU A 161 -0.16 -17.96 -7.04
N GLU A 162 0.96 -18.38 -7.61
CA GLU A 162 0.99 -19.56 -8.47
C GLU A 162 0.13 -20.63 -7.80
N GLN A 163 -0.82 -21.19 -8.56
CA GLN A 163 -1.58 -22.36 -8.12
C GLN A 163 -0.58 -23.50 -7.95
N GLY A 164 0.07 -23.56 -6.80
CA GLY A 164 1.11 -24.52 -6.50
C GLY A 164 0.50 -25.86 -6.15
N ASP A 165 1.13 -26.94 -6.61
CA ASP A 165 0.84 -28.29 -6.17
C ASP A 165 0.77 -28.35 -4.63
N GLY A 166 -0.39 -28.74 -4.09
CA GLY A 166 -0.59 -28.91 -2.64
C GLY A 166 -1.57 -27.94 -1.98
N GLU A 167 -2.20 -27.02 -2.71
CA GLU A 167 -3.33 -26.24 -2.18
C GLU A 167 -4.55 -27.15 -1.93
N ARG A 168 -5.10 -27.09 -0.71
CA ARG A 168 -6.29 -27.84 -0.31
C ARG A 168 -7.38 -26.90 0.16
N THR A 169 -8.58 -27.09 -0.37
CA THR A 169 -9.76 -26.34 0.05
C THR A 169 -10.74 -27.25 0.78
N VAL A 170 -11.17 -26.82 1.95
CA VAL A 170 -12.20 -27.47 2.76
C VAL A 170 -13.33 -26.49 3.06
N GLN A 171 -14.53 -27.02 3.27
CA GLN A 171 -15.71 -26.23 3.56
C GLN A 171 -16.42 -26.79 4.79
N GLY A 172 -17.08 -25.91 5.54
CA GLY A 172 -17.93 -26.28 6.66
C GLY A 172 -18.96 -25.19 6.93
N GLY A 173 -19.98 -25.54 7.70
CA GLY A 173 -21.01 -24.59 8.07
C GLY A 173 -21.70 -24.97 9.37
N ASN A 174 -22.28 -23.98 10.03
CA ASN A 174 -23.09 -24.13 11.23
C ASN A 174 -24.12 -22.98 11.30
N ASP A 175 -25.38 -23.27 11.61
CA ASP A 175 -26.44 -22.27 11.83
C ASP A 175 -26.52 -21.15 10.77
N GLY A 176 -26.37 -21.51 9.49
CA GLY A 176 -26.42 -20.56 8.35
C GLY A 176 -25.12 -19.79 8.10
N VAL A 177 -24.10 -19.96 8.95
CA VAL A 177 -22.73 -19.50 8.70
C VAL A 177 -21.98 -20.55 7.90
N HIS A 178 -21.36 -20.16 6.79
CA HIS A 178 -20.52 -21.05 5.99
C HIS A 178 -19.11 -20.49 5.85
N ALA A 179 -18.12 -21.38 5.91
CA ALA A 179 -16.72 -21.07 5.73
C ALA A 179 -16.12 -21.96 4.63
N THR A 180 -15.41 -21.33 3.70
CA THR A 180 -14.47 -22.00 2.80
C THR A 180 -13.06 -21.64 3.24
N VAL A 181 -12.24 -22.64 3.53
CA VAL A 181 -10.86 -22.47 3.97
C VAL A 181 -9.95 -23.12 2.96
N THR A 182 -9.06 -22.33 2.39
CA THR A 182 -8.04 -22.77 1.45
C THR A 182 -6.68 -22.70 2.12
N VAL A 183 -5.94 -23.80 2.06
CA VAL A 183 -4.68 -24.00 2.77
C VAL A 183 -3.60 -24.31 1.75
N ALA A 184 -2.50 -23.57 1.78
CA ALA A 184 -1.35 -23.82 0.93
C ALA A 184 -0.08 -23.93 1.79
N PRO A 185 0.81 -24.89 1.50
CA PRO A 185 2.12 -24.92 2.14
C PRO A 185 2.91 -23.66 1.76
N GLY A 186 3.65 -23.12 2.72
CA GLY A 186 4.62 -22.04 2.48
C GLY A 186 5.98 -22.40 3.07
N ALA A 187 7.03 -21.75 2.57
CA ALA A 187 8.40 -22.04 2.99
C ALA A 187 8.64 -21.79 4.49
N GLU A 188 7.95 -20.78 5.06
CA GLU A 188 8.11 -20.37 6.47
C GLU A 188 6.86 -20.66 7.31
N ALA A 189 5.68 -20.63 6.69
CA ALA A 189 4.40 -20.83 7.38
C ALA A 189 3.36 -21.39 6.42
N THR A 190 2.38 -22.11 6.96
CA THR A 190 1.19 -22.52 6.22
C THR A 190 0.33 -21.29 5.94
N LYS A 191 0.00 -21.07 4.67
CA LYS A 191 -0.86 -19.96 4.23
C LYS A 191 -2.31 -20.41 4.25
N ILE A 192 -3.19 -19.57 4.78
CA ILE A 192 -4.62 -19.86 4.89
C ILE A 192 -5.41 -18.70 4.30
N LYS A 193 -6.38 -19.01 3.45
CA LYS A 193 -7.41 -18.07 3.00
C LYS A 193 -8.77 -18.52 3.50
N VAL A 194 -9.56 -17.59 4.03
CA VAL A 194 -10.90 -17.87 4.56
C VAL A 194 -11.94 -16.98 3.89
N MET A 195 -12.94 -17.60 3.31
CA MET A 195 -14.13 -16.94 2.81
C MET A 195 -15.33 -17.30 3.69
N LEU A 196 -15.97 -16.29 4.27
CA LEU A 196 -17.11 -16.43 5.16
C LEU A 196 -18.39 -15.91 4.51
N SER A 197 -19.50 -16.61 4.73
CA SER A 197 -20.84 -16.14 4.42
C SER A 197 -21.79 -16.40 5.59
N GLY A 198 -22.92 -15.70 5.62
CA GLY A 198 -23.91 -15.81 6.71
C GLY A 198 -23.56 -15.05 7.99
N VAL A 199 -22.47 -14.27 8.02
CA VAL A 199 -22.07 -13.45 9.17
C VAL A 199 -22.44 -11.99 8.96
N ALA A 200 -22.91 -11.30 10.01
CA ALA A 200 -23.29 -9.89 9.96
C ALA A 200 -22.08 -8.99 9.68
N GLN A 201 -22.28 -7.94 8.87
CA GLN A 201 -21.23 -6.94 8.61
C GLN A 201 -20.79 -6.26 9.92
N GLY A 202 -19.50 -5.95 10.02
CA GLY A 202 -18.90 -5.36 11.23
C GLY A 202 -18.54 -6.37 12.32
N THR A 203 -18.88 -7.66 12.16
CA THR A 203 -18.52 -8.69 13.15
C THR A 203 -17.00 -8.88 13.19
N ARG A 204 -16.39 -8.77 14.37
CA ARG A 204 -14.98 -9.11 14.61
C ARG A 204 -14.82 -10.62 14.77
N CYS A 205 -14.08 -11.22 13.86
CA CYS A 205 -13.76 -12.64 13.82
C CYS A 205 -12.27 -12.89 14.07
N ARG A 206 -11.96 -14.08 14.59
CA ARG A 206 -10.61 -14.62 14.74
C ARG A 206 -10.59 -16.04 14.19
N LEU A 207 -9.50 -16.38 13.51
CA LEU A 207 -9.24 -17.72 12.98
C LEU A 207 -8.26 -18.41 13.91
N ASP A 208 -8.68 -19.52 14.50
CA ASP A 208 -7.83 -20.40 15.26
C ASP A 208 -7.62 -21.71 14.49
N VAL A 209 -6.37 -22.13 14.39
CA VAL A 209 -5.94 -23.39 13.78
C VAL A 209 -5.67 -24.37 14.92
N VAL A 210 -6.31 -25.53 14.87
CA VAL A 210 -6.15 -26.57 15.88
C VAL A 210 -5.39 -27.75 15.30
N ALA A 211 -4.27 -28.11 15.93
CA ALA A 211 -3.45 -29.25 15.56
C ALA A 211 -4.10 -30.58 15.98
N VAL A 212 -3.68 -31.69 15.36
CA VAL A 212 -4.10 -33.06 15.73
C VAL A 212 -3.78 -33.38 17.19
N GLY A 213 -2.70 -32.81 17.75
CA GLY A 213 -2.34 -32.93 19.17
C GLY A 213 -3.09 -32.00 20.13
N GLY A 214 -4.08 -31.23 19.63
CA GLY A 214 -4.89 -30.31 20.44
C GLY A 214 -4.29 -28.90 20.65
N GLY A 215 -3.03 -28.68 20.26
CA GLY A 215 -2.42 -27.34 20.25
C GLY A 215 -3.19 -26.37 19.35
N ARG A 216 -3.26 -25.10 19.76
CA ARG A 216 -4.05 -24.06 19.09
C ARG A 216 -3.18 -22.85 18.77
N GLU A 217 -3.23 -22.39 17.53
CA GLU A 217 -2.57 -21.16 17.09
C GLU A 217 -3.59 -20.21 16.47
N THR A 218 -3.51 -18.92 16.79
CA THR A 218 -4.31 -17.90 16.11
C THR A 218 -3.63 -17.50 14.81
N ALA A 219 -4.30 -17.74 13.68
CA ALA A 219 -3.80 -17.38 12.35
C ALA A 219 -4.18 -15.95 11.92
N GLY A 220 -5.01 -15.27 12.72
CA GLY A 220 -5.25 -13.84 12.62
C GLY A 220 -6.68 -13.43 12.98
N ASN A 221 -6.94 -12.14 12.92
CA ASN A 221 -8.23 -11.53 13.23
C ASN A 221 -8.65 -10.57 12.11
N TRP A 222 -9.96 -10.38 11.95
CA TRP A 222 -10.51 -9.46 10.95
C TRP A 222 -11.93 -9.01 11.30
N ILE A 223 -12.38 -7.99 10.59
CA ILE A 223 -13.78 -7.55 10.62
C ILE A 223 -14.45 -8.04 9.34
N VAL A 224 -15.64 -8.62 9.46
CA VAL A 224 -16.45 -9.01 8.31
C VAL A 224 -16.96 -7.76 7.61
N ASP A 225 -16.27 -7.37 6.53
CA ASP A 225 -16.69 -6.30 5.64
C ASP A 225 -16.93 -6.87 4.24
N ARG A 226 -18.20 -6.87 3.83
CA ARG A 226 -18.63 -7.43 2.54
C ARG A 226 -17.98 -6.70 1.36
N ALA A 227 -17.66 -5.41 1.48
CA ALA A 227 -16.98 -4.65 0.43
C ALA A 227 -15.49 -5.03 0.33
N ALA A 228 -14.82 -5.24 1.46
CA ALA A 228 -13.43 -5.71 1.51
C ALA A 228 -13.28 -7.16 1.01
N TYR A 229 -14.26 -8.04 1.28
CA TYR A 229 -14.29 -9.40 0.72
C TYR A 229 -14.41 -9.41 -0.81
N VAL A 230 -15.00 -8.39 -1.44
CA VAL A 230 -15.11 -8.31 -2.90
C VAL A 230 -13.80 -7.82 -3.53
N SER A 231 -12.98 -7.04 -2.82
CA SER A 231 -11.69 -6.57 -3.31
C SER A 231 -10.51 -7.51 -3.01
N SER A 232 -10.52 -8.25 -1.89
CA SER A 232 -9.50 -9.26 -1.55
C SER A 232 -9.95 -10.71 -1.80
N GLY A 233 -11.24 -10.97 -2.00
CA GLY A 233 -11.83 -12.30 -2.18
C GLY A 233 -11.92 -13.15 -0.90
N ALA A 234 -11.05 -12.91 0.08
CA ALA A 234 -10.93 -13.69 1.30
C ALA A 234 -10.15 -12.94 2.40
N PHE A 235 -10.32 -13.37 3.65
CA PHE A 235 -9.35 -13.12 4.72
C PHE A 235 -8.10 -13.97 4.46
N ALA A 236 -6.91 -13.45 4.75
CA ALA A 236 -5.64 -14.20 4.66
C ALA A 236 -4.97 -14.26 6.02
N GLY A 237 -4.52 -15.44 6.43
CA GLY A 237 -3.80 -15.70 7.67
C GLY A 237 -2.69 -16.72 7.48
N THR A 238 -1.87 -16.91 8.50
CA THR A 238 -0.74 -17.85 8.51
C THR A 238 -0.62 -18.59 9.83
N THR A 239 -0.04 -19.79 9.83
CA THR A 239 0.24 -20.58 11.05
C THR A 239 1.56 -21.33 10.89
N THR A 240 2.24 -21.57 12.01
CA THR A 240 3.44 -22.43 12.03
C THR A 240 3.09 -23.92 12.03
N ILE A 241 1.83 -24.28 12.27
CA ILE A 241 1.36 -25.67 12.18
C ILE A 241 1.45 -26.13 10.70
N PRO A 242 2.21 -27.21 10.39
CA PRO A 242 2.28 -27.75 9.05
C PRO A 242 0.91 -28.27 8.58
N PRO A 243 0.57 -28.23 7.28
CA PRO A 243 -0.76 -28.62 6.80
C PRO A 243 -1.16 -30.04 7.22
N ALA A 244 -0.21 -30.99 7.21
CA ALA A 244 -0.43 -32.38 7.62
C ALA A 244 -0.71 -32.58 9.12
N SER A 245 -0.48 -31.56 9.94
CA SER A 245 -0.72 -31.57 11.39
C SER A 245 -1.96 -30.79 11.81
N ILE A 246 -2.69 -30.19 10.86
CA ILE A 246 -3.92 -29.45 11.12
C ILE A 246 -5.08 -30.43 11.24
N SER A 247 -5.85 -30.33 12.32
CA SER A 247 -7.08 -31.11 12.53
C SER A 247 -8.32 -30.35 12.09
N ARG A 248 -8.41 -29.07 12.43
CA ARG A 248 -9.56 -28.22 12.10
C ARG A 248 -9.24 -26.75 12.23
N PHE A 249 -10.09 -25.95 11.62
CA PHE A 249 -10.15 -24.50 11.77
C PHE A 249 -11.38 -24.13 12.59
N GLU A 250 -11.22 -23.19 13.51
CA GLU A 250 -12.30 -22.62 14.30
C GLU A 250 -12.36 -21.12 14.07
N ILE A 251 -13.52 -20.64 13.65
CA ILE A 251 -13.78 -19.21 13.47
C ILE A 251 -14.62 -18.76 14.64
N VAL A 252 -14.06 -17.87 15.46
CA VAL A 252 -14.65 -17.41 16.71
C VAL A 252 -14.88 -15.90 16.66
N THR A 253 -15.89 -15.40 17.36
CA THR A 253 -16.05 -13.95 17.56
C THR A 253 -15.08 -13.43 18.60
N SER A 254 -14.91 -12.10 18.66
CA SER A 254 -14.13 -11.45 19.74
C SER A 254 -14.66 -11.77 21.15
N GLY A 255 -15.95 -12.07 21.29
CA GLY A 255 -16.56 -12.51 22.56
C GLY A 255 -16.38 -14.00 22.86
N GLY A 256 -15.55 -14.72 22.10
CA GLY A 256 -15.25 -16.15 22.32
C GLY A 256 -16.32 -17.12 21.81
N ARG A 257 -17.37 -16.65 21.13
CA ARG A 257 -18.41 -17.51 20.57
C ARG A 257 -17.91 -18.18 19.29
N LEU A 258 -17.93 -19.51 19.25
CA LEU A 258 -17.64 -20.28 18.05
C LEU A 258 -18.75 -20.07 17.01
N LEU A 259 -18.38 -19.63 15.81
CA LEU A 259 -19.30 -19.46 14.68
C LEU A 259 -19.36 -20.73 13.83
N VAL A 260 -18.19 -21.25 13.45
CA VAL A 260 -18.09 -22.45 12.60
C VAL A 260 -16.77 -23.16 12.87
N SER A 261 -16.82 -24.50 12.81
CA SER A 261 -15.63 -25.35 12.82
C SER A 261 -15.56 -26.14 11.51
N VAL A 262 -14.41 -26.07 10.85
CA VAL A 262 -14.16 -26.74 9.56
C VAL A 262 -13.07 -27.78 9.76
N ARG A 263 -13.38 -29.06 9.56
CA ARG A 263 -12.37 -30.12 9.67
C ARG A 263 -11.42 -30.09 8.49
N PHE A 264 -10.14 -30.37 8.76
CA PHE A 264 -9.10 -30.52 7.74
C PHE A 264 -8.60 -31.98 7.74
N PRO A 265 -8.61 -32.65 6.57
CA PRO A 265 -8.24 -34.06 6.45
C PRO A 265 -6.74 -34.31 6.32
#